data_AF-A0A8E0RLX5-F1
#
_entry.id   AF-A0A8E0RLX5-F1
#
_cell.length_a   1.000
_cell.length_b   1.000
_cell.length_c   1.000
_cell.angle_alpha   90.00
_cell.angle_beta   90.00
_cell.angle_gamma   90.00
#
_symmetry.space_group_name_H-M   'P 1'
#
loop_
_entity.id
_entity.type
_entity.pdbx_description
1 polymer ?
#
loop_
_entity_poly.entity_id
_entity_poly.type
_entity_poly.pdbx_seq_one_letter_code
_entity_poly.pdbx_strand_id
1 'polypeptide(L)'
;MFIIKHSSPLSRSQFHVKLGDHARAARMLIRVAENISKFPTHVVPILTSTVIECQKAGLKMAGFGYAAMLLRPEYREKLDPKHRRKFETLIRRPDRKPNNEVSVGGADEDVTGVEGEALTPCPSCSHPLLASVLYCTECRSTLPYCVITGNHVVKNDLTVCPTCQFPANYSDMMSFVENTDSPTCPMCSGELKRDAIRRITDPAKVLNTWIVNVDEPEEPDSPKPYESSEAERG
;
A
#
# COMPACT_ATOMS: atom_id res chain seq x y z
N MET A 1 11.99 -7.36 -10.70
CA MET A 1 11.76 -6.29 -9.69
C MET A 1 12.38 -4.91 -10.07
N PHE A 2 11.57 -3.86 -10.31
CA PHE A 2 12.06 -2.48 -10.58
C PHE A 2 11.56 -1.38 -9.61
N ILE A 3 10.87 -1.75 -8.52
CA ILE A 3 10.00 -0.82 -7.77
C ILE A 3 10.43 -0.62 -6.30
N ILE A 4 11.62 -1.10 -5.94
CA ILE A 4 12.16 -1.04 -4.57
C ILE A 4 13.67 -0.69 -4.59
N LYS A 5 14.09 0.30 -5.40
CA LYS A 5 15.48 0.80 -5.34
C LYS A 5 15.67 2.19 -4.72
N HIS A 6 14.72 3.13 -4.81
CA HIS A 6 14.96 4.50 -4.30
C HIS A 6 13.82 5.22 -3.53
N SER A 7 12.70 4.56 -3.21
CA SER A 7 11.75 5.08 -2.20
C SER A 7 11.32 3.99 -1.22
N SER A 8 11.47 4.28 0.08
CA SER A 8 10.95 3.40 1.13
C SER A 8 9.42 3.42 1.09
N PRO A 9 8.71 2.30 1.36
CA PRO A 9 7.24 2.29 1.34
C PRO A 9 6.62 3.29 2.35
N LEU A 10 7.39 3.69 3.37
CA LEU A 10 7.08 4.77 4.31
C LEU A 10 6.88 6.14 3.63
N SER A 11 7.61 6.48 2.57
CA SER A 11 7.47 7.79 1.91
C SER A 11 6.10 7.94 1.23
N ARG A 12 5.56 6.83 0.71
CA ARG A 12 4.27 6.76 0.00
C ARG A 12 3.10 6.99 0.95
N SER A 13 3.16 6.43 2.16
CA SER A 13 2.13 6.68 3.18
C SER A 13 2.22 8.09 3.75
N GLN A 14 3.43 8.60 4.01
CA GLN A 14 3.63 9.97 4.51
C GLN A 14 3.09 11.04 3.56
N PHE A 15 3.11 10.80 2.26
CA PHE A 15 2.50 11.67 1.25
C PHE A 15 0.99 11.84 1.48
N HIS A 16 0.25 10.75 1.66
CA HIS A 16 -1.18 10.82 1.98
C HIS A 16 -1.47 11.44 3.36
N VAL A 17 -0.62 11.17 4.36
CA VAL A 17 -0.73 11.82 5.68
C VAL A 17 -0.55 13.33 5.59
N LYS A 18 0.33 13.83 4.71
CA LYS A 18 0.51 15.28 4.43
C LYS A 18 -0.69 15.89 3.70
N LEU A 19 -1.37 15.12 2.85
CA LEU A 19 -2.60 15.53 2.14
C LEU A 19 -3.86 15.43 3.01
N GLY A 20 -3.76 14.98 4.27
CA GLY A 20 -4.90 14.78 5.19
C GLY A 20 -5.78 13.56 4.87
N ASP A 21 -5.44 12.77 3.84
CA ASP A 21 -6.18 11.59 3.42
C ASP A 21 -5.76 10.35 4.22
N HIS A 22 -6.25 10.28 5.46
CA HIS A 22 -5.97 9.17 6.38
C HIS A 22 -6.50 7.83 5.85
N ALA A 23 -7.57 7.82 5.04
CA ALA A 23 -8.17 6.59 4.52
C ALA A 23 -7.27 5.94 3.44
N ARG A 24 -6.80 6.72 2.45
CA ARG A 24 -5.84 6.21 1.46
C ARG A 24 -4.49 5.88 2.09
N ALA A 25 -4.01 6.70 3.04
CA ALA A 25 -2.80 6.40 3.80
C ALA A 25 -2.88 5.04 4.51
N ALA A 26 -3.98 4.79 5.23
CA ALA A 26 -4.22 3.54 5.95
C ALA A 26 -4.27 2.33 5.00
N ARG A 27 -5.02 2.39 3.89
CA ARG A 27 -5.08 1.29 2.92
C ARG A 27 -3.70 0.95 2.32
N MET A 28 -2.87 1.95 1.99
CA MET A 28 -1.51 1.69 1.52
C MET A 28 -0.62 1.07 2.61
N LEU A 29 -0.75 1.52 3.86
CA LEU A 29 -0.01 0.99 5.00
C LEU A 29 -0.41 -0.43 5.38
N ILE A 30 -1.68 -0.82 5.21
CA ILE A 30 -2.18 -2.19 5.40
C ILE A 30 -1.47 -3.15 4.44
N ARG A 31 -1.43 -2.83 3.13
CA ARG A 31 -0.78 -3.69 2.12
C ARG A 31 0.73 -3.87 2.33
N VAL A 32 1.40 -2.83 2.84
CA VAL A 32 2.82 -2.91 3.24
C VAL A 32 2.98 -3.78 4.49
N ALA A 33 2.02 -3.72 5.42
CA ALA A 33 2.00 -4.54 6.63
C ALA A 33 1.64 -6.03 6.37
N GLU A 34 0.90 -6.35 5.31
CA GLU A 34 0.71 -7.72 4.81
C GLU A 34 2.02 -8.30 4.24
N ASN A 35 2.79 -7.48 3.51
CA ASN A 35 4.06 -7.86 2.88
C ASN A 35 5.29 -7.62 3.78
N ILE A 36 5.09 -7.54 5.10
CA ILE A 36 6.09 -7.01 6.04
C ILE A 36 7.33 -7.90 6.21
N SER A 37 7.23 -9.18 5.86
CA SER A 37 8.36 -10.12 5.77
C SER A 37 9.48 -9.63 4.84
N LYS A 38 9.15 -8.81 3.82
CA LYS A 38 10.10 -8.20 2.89
C LYS A 38 10.88 -7.01 3.49
N PHE A 39 10.50 -6.53 4.67
CA PHE A 39 11.08 -5.34 5.31
C PHE A 39 11.42 -5.54 6.82
N PRO A 40 12.21 -6.56 7.19
CA PRO A 40 12.43 -6.96 8.59
C PRO A 40 13.02 -5.85 9.49
N THR A 41 13.80 -4.92 8.92
CA THR A 41 14.41 -3.79 9.65
C THR A 41 13.40 -2.70 10.04
N HIS A 42 12.28 -2.57 9.32
CA HIS A 42 11.33 -1.46 9.46
C HIS A 42 9.94 -1.89 9.96
N VAL A 43 9.80 -3.11 10.46
CA VAL A 43 8.53 -3.71 10.92
C VAL A 43 7.80 -2.78 11.91
N VAL A 44 8.49 -2.36 12.98
CA VAL A 44 7.90 -1.57 14.07
C VAL A 44 7.41 -0.19 13.60
N PRO A 45 8.20 0.67 12.90
CA PRO A 45 7.71 1.97 12.43
C PRO A 45 6.63 1.86 11.35
N ILE A 46 6.67 0.83 10.49
CA ILE A 46 5.60 0.58 9.50
C ILE A 46 4.28 0.30 10.24
N LEU A 47 4.23 -0.73 11.08
CA LEU A 47 3.02 -1.10 11.81
C LEU A 47 2.52 0.00 12.74
N THR A 48 3.42 0.73 13.38
CA THR A 48 3.05 1.85 14.26
C THR A 48 2.32 2.94 13.47
N SER A 49 2.80 3.23 12.25
CA SER A 49 2.13 4.14 11.32
C SER A 49 0.79 3.56 10.86
N THR A 50 0.74 2.27 10.47
CA THR A 50 -0.50 1.58 10.08
C THR A 50 -1.58 1.70 11.14
N VAL A 51 -1.28 1.38 12.41
CA VAL A 51 -2.25 1.46 13.51
C VAL A 51 -2.75 2.89 13.73
N ILE A 52 -1.87 3.90 13.67
CA ILE A 52 -2.24 5.31 13.88
C ILE A 52 -3.17 5.80 12.75
N GLU A 53 -2.84 5.51 11.49
CA GLU A 53 -3.67 5.94 10.37
C GLU A 53 -4.98 5.15 10.28
N CYS A 54 -4.98 3.84 10.58
CA CYS A 54 -6.22 3.06 10.71
C CYS A 54 -7.15 3.60 11.81
N GLN A 55 -6.61 4.06 12.95
CA GLN A 55 -7.42 4.72 14.00
C GLN A 55 -8.07 6.02 13.50
N LYS A 56 -7.32 6.86 12.78
CA LYS A 56 -7.83 8.13 12.21
C LYS A 56 -8.86 7.90 11.10
N ALA A 57 -8.63 6.88 10.27
CA ALA A 57 -9.50 6.51 9.15
C ALA A 57 -10.77 5.75 9.56
N GLY A 58 -10.93 5.40 10.84
CA GLY A 58 -12.07 4.61 11.33
C GLY A 58 -11.97 3.10 11.11
N LEU A 59 -10.88 2.61 10.52
CA LEU A 59 -10.60 1.18 10.25
C LEU A 59 -10.19 0.42 11.52
N LYS A 60 -11.11 0.36 12.50
CA LYS A 60 -10.87 -0.15 13.86
C LYS A 60 -10.44 -1.63 13.87
N MET A 61 -11.05 -2.48 13.04
CA MET A 61 -10.73 -3.92 12.97
C MET A 61 -9.31 -4.18 12.50
N ALA A 62 -8.93 -3.62 11.35
CA ALA A 62 -7.55 -3.70 10.85
C ALA A 62 -6.54 -3.09 11.84
N GLY A 63 -6.86 -1.90 12.39
CA GLY A 63 -6.03 -1.24 13.40
C GLY A 63 -5.82 -2.08 14.67
N PHE A 64 -6.83 -2.84 15.12
CA PHE A 64 -6.73 -3.76 16.26
C PHE A 64 -5.79 -4.93 15.95
N GLY A 65 -5.92 -5.57 14.78
CA GLY A 65 -5.07 -6.71 14.38
C GLY A 65 -3.58 -6.35 14.40
N TYR A 66 -3.21 -5.24 13.77
CA TYR A 66 -1.81 -4.77 13.77
C TYR A 66 -1.34 -4.27 15.15
N ALA A 67 -2.23 -3.68 15.96
CA ALA A 67 -1.90 -3.29 17.33
C ALA A 67 -1.61 -4.50 18.23
N ALA A 68 -2.39 -5.58 18.11
CA ALA A 68 -2.15 -6.83 18.80
C ALA A 68 -0.82 -7.48 18.37
N MET A 69 -0.48 -7.42 17.08
CA MET A 69 0.81 -7.90 16.56
C MET A 69 2.00 -7.10 17.11
N LEU A 70 1.89 -5.77 17.23
CA LEU A 70 2.94 -4.92 17.81
C LEU A 70 3.20 -5.13 19.29
N LEU A 71 2.22 -5.67 20.03
CA LEU A 71 2.31 -5.89 21.48
C LEU A 71 2.83 -7.28 21.85
N ARG A 72 3.12 -8.13 20.85
CA ARG A 72 3.88 -9.38 21.05
C ARG A 72 5.32 -9.06 21.48
N PRO A 73 5.97 -9.93 22.30
CA PRO A 73 7.23 -9.61 22.95
C PRO A 73 8.37 -9.22 21.99
N GLU A 74 8.38 -9.75 20.76
CA GLU A 74 9.44 -9.52 19.76
C GLU A 74 9.51 -8.06 19.25
N TYR A 75 8.39 -7.34 19.36
CA TYR A 75 8.23 -5.95 18.92
C TYR A 75 7.97 -4.97 20.08
N ARG A 76 7.42 -5.45 21.21
CA ARG A 76 7.01 -4.63 22.37
C ARG A 76 8.15 -3.87 23.06
N GLU A 77 9.38 -4.37 22.95
CA GLU A 77 10.59 -3.71 23.49
C GLU A 77 11.15 -2.63 22.57
N LYS A 78 10.96 -2.79 21.26
CA LYS A 78 11.39 -1.83 20.22
C LYS A 78 10.38 -0.68 20.02
N LEU A 79 9.24 -0.75 20.69
CA LEU A 79 8.15 0.23 20.60
C LEU A 79 8.29 1.30 21.68
N ASP A 80 8.18 2.57 21.28
CA ASP A 80 8.19 3.71 22.19
C ASP A 80 7.09 3.58 23.28
N PRO A 81 7.40 3.83 24.57
CA PRO A 81 6.46 3.64 25.67
C PRO A 81 5.17 4.49 25.57
N LYS A 82 5.20 5.63 24.87
CA LYS A 82 4.02 6.46 24.57
C LYS A 82 3.06 5.76 23.62
N HIS A 83 3.58 5.09 22.60
CA HIS A 83 2.79 4.33 21.63
C HIS A 83 2.31 3.00 22.23
N ARG A 84 3.18 2.32 22.98
CA ARG A 84 2.84 1.09 23.72
C ARG A 84 1.61 1.26 24.63
N ARG A 85 1.58 2.30 25.48
CA ARG A 85 0.41 2.57 26.35
C ARG A 85 -0.89 2.82 25.56
N LYS A 86 -0.80 3.52 24.42
CA LYS A 86 -1.97 3.77 23.54
C LYS A 86 -2.49 2.47 22.93
N PHE A 87 -1.61 1.62 22.41
CA PHE A 87 -2.00 0.35 21.80
C PHE A 87 -2.52 -0.64 22.86
N GLU A 88 -1.85 -0.75 24.02
CA GLU A 88 -2.34 -1.55 25.16
C GLU A 88 -3.74 -1.07 25.63
N THR A 89 -4.03 0.23 25.56
CA THR A 89 -5.37 0.76 25.85
C THR A 89 -6.39 0.41 24.77
N LEU A 90 -6.01 0.47 23.49
CA LEU A 90 -6.89 0.09 22.36
C LEU A 90 -7.30 -1.38 22.45
N ILE A 91 -6.36 -2.31 22.62
CA ILE A 91 -6.70 -3.75 22.68
C ILE A 91 -7.46 -4.13 23.97
N ARG A 92 -7.35 -3.33 25.04
CA ARG A 92 -8.11 -3.53 26.29
C ARG A 92 -9.51 -2.92 26.29
N ARG A 93 -9.83 -2.03 25.33
CA ARG A 93 -11.14 -1.37 25.21
C ARG A 93 -11.59 -1.36 23.74
N PRO A 94 -11.96 -2.52 23.17
CA PRO A 94 -12.59 -2.56 21.84
C PRO A 94 -13.89 -1.74 21.82
N ASP A 95 -14.65 -1.74 22.93
CA ASP A 95 -15.92 -1.04 23.05
C ASP A 95 -15.78 0.40 23.57
N ARG A 96 -15.75 1.34 22.63
CA ARG A 96 -16.48 2.60 22.79
C ARG A 96 -17.17 2.96 21.48
N LYS A 97 -18.40 2.48 21.31
CA LYS A 97 -19.34 3.02 20.33
C LYS A 97 -19.62 4.49 20.67
N PRO A 98 -19.33 5.47 19.80
CA PRO A 98 -20.17 6.64 19.72
C PRO A 98 -21.46 6.22 18.99
N ASN A 99 -22.62 6.67 19.47
CA ASN A 99 -23.89 6.33 18.86
C ASN A 99 -23.98 6.97 17.46
N ASN A 100 -24.04 6.15 16.41
CA ASN A 100 -25.29 5.99 15.65
C ASN A 100 -25.24 4.74 14.76
N GLU A 101 -26.29 3.92 14.87
CA GLU A 101 -27.03 3.34 13.73
C GLU A 101 -26.18 3.06 12.46
N VAL A 102 -25.56 1.90 12.24
CA VAL A 102 -26.10 0.53 12.01
C VAL A 102 -24.84 -0.37 11.75
N SER A 103 -24.78 -1.72 11.73
CA SER A 103 -25.77 -2.81 11.66
C SER A 103 -25.38 -4.04 12.54
N VAL A 104 -26.02 -5.16 12.20
CA VAL A 104 -25.72 -6.60 12.42
C VAL A 104 -24.46 -7.00 11.63
N GLY A 105 -23.54 -7.88 12.06
CA GLY A 105 -23.60 -8.87 13.14
C GLY A 105 -23.42 -10.30 12.62
N GLY A 106 -22.18 -10.74 12.40
CA GLY A 106 -21.85 -12.11 11.99
C GLY A 106 -20.34 -12.33 11.91
N ALA A 107 -19.88 -13.57 12.12
CA ALA A 107 -18.55 -13.96 11.67
C ALA A 107 -18.52 -14.00 10.12
N ASP A 108 -17.32 -13.89 9.55
CA ASP A 108 -17.04 -13.91 8.09
C ASP A 108 -17.26 -12.60 7.30
N GLU A 109 -17.26 -11.43 7.96
CA GLU A 109 -17.07 -10.13 7.30
C GLU A 109 -15.59 -9.86 6.96
N ASP A 110 -15.09 -10.56 5.93
CA ASP A 110 -13.76 -10.33 5.35
C ASP A 110 -13.81 -9.21 4.27
N VAL A 111 -13.01 -8.15 4.47
CA VAL A 111 -12.63 -7.10 3.48
C VAL A 111 -13.75 -6.42 2.64
N THR A 112 -14.93 -6.11 3.19
CA THR A 112 -15.99 -5.36 2.46
C THR A 112 -16.58 -4.14 3.19
N GLY A 113 -15.85 -3.57 4.15
CA GLY A 113 -16.33 -2.52 5.07
C GLY A 113 -15.79 -1.09 4.84
N VAL A 114 -15.99 -0.50 3.66
CA VAL A 114 -16.06 0.98 3.54
C VAL A 114 -17.29 1.36 2.72
N GLU A 115 -18.32 1.81 3.44
CA GLU A 115 -19.58 2.29 2.88
C GLU A 115 -19.30 3.47 1.93
N GLY A 116 -19.49 3.25 0.63
CA GLY A 116 -19.23 4.24 -0.42
C GLY A 116 -17.98 4.01 -1.29
N GLU A 117 -17.28 2.88 -1.19
CA GLU A 117 -16.27 2.52 -2.21
C GLU A 117 -16.92 2.26 -3.58
N ALA A 118 -16.48 3.00 -4.60
CA ALA A 118 -16.96 2.83 -5.96
C ALA A 118 -16.51 1.49 -6.57
N LEU A 119 -17.43 0.82 -7.27
CA LEU A 119 -17.13 -0.31 -8.12
C LEU A 119 -16.53 0.18 -9.44
N THR A 120 -15.34 -0.30 -9.77
CA THR A 120 -14.62 0.01 -11.02
C THR A 120 -14.30 -1.29 -11.78
N PRO A 121 -14.26 -1.24 -13.13
CA PRO A 121 -14.06 -2.45 -13.93
C PRO A 121 -12.58 -2.88 -13.92
N CYS A 122 -12.36 -4.17 -13.67
CA CYS A 122 -11.05 -4.82 -13.75
C CYS A 122 -10.36 -4.52 -15.10
N PRO A 123 -9.09 -4.07 -15.12
CA PRO A 123 -8.41 -3.69 -16.36
C PRO A 123 -8.18 -4.88 -17.32
N SER A 124 -8.19 -6.12 -16.81
CA SER A 124 -7.96 -7.34 -17.58
C SER A 124 -9.26 -7.93 -18.15
N CYS A 125 -10.27 -8.17 -17.30
CA CYS A 125 -11.51 -8.88 -17.67
C CYS A 125 -12.79 -8.02 -17.63
N SER A 126 -12.70 -6.74 -17.28
CA SER A 126 -13.83 -5.81 -17.11
C SER A 126 -14.86 -6.17 -16.02
N HIS A 127 -14.62 -7.22 -15.22
CA HIS A 127 -15.47 -7.55 -14.07
C HIS A 127 -15.50 -6.40 -13.05
N PRO A 128 -16.67 -6.01 -12.51
CA PRO A 128 -16.78 -4.93 -11.53
C PRO A 128 -16.20 -5.35 -10.18
N LEU A 129 -15.21 -4.62 -9.68
CA LEU A 129 -14.56 -4.85 -8.38
C LEU A 129 -14.53 -3.55 -7.58
N LEU A 130 -14.40 -3.65 -6.26
CA LEU A 130 -14.11 -2.47 -5.43
C LEU A 130 -12.79 -1.83 -5.88
N ALA A 131 -12.75 -0.51 -6.01
CA ALA A 131 -11.56 0.21 -6.45
C ALA A 131 -10.31 -0.09 -5.60
N SER A 132 -10.48 -0.45 -4.32
CA SER A 132 -9.40 -0.83 -3.41
C SER A 132 -8.80 -2.23 -3.65
N VAL A 133 -9.51 -3.13 -4.36
CA VAL A 133 -9.10 -4.52 -4.59
C VAL A 133 -8.05 -4.58 -5.70
N LEU A 134 -6.90 -5.22 -5.41
CA LEU A 134 -5.79 -5.40 -6.34
C LEU A 134 -5.62 -6.84 -6.84
N TYR A 135 -6.52 -7.75 -6.49
CA TYR A 135 -6.50 -9.13 -7.00
C TYR A 135 -7.88 -9.47 -7.55
N CYS A 136 -7.97 -9.78 -8.84
CA CYS A 136 -9.23 -10.18 -9.44
C CYS A 136 -9.38 -11.70 -9.33
N THR A 137 -10.36 -12.17 -8.57
CA THR A 137 -10.69 -13.60 -8.43
C THR A 137 -11.15 -14.23 -9.75
N GLU A 138 -11.87 -13.48 -10.58
CA GLU A 138 -12.43 -13.95 -11.86
C GLU A 138 -11.35 -14.31 -12.88
N CYS A 139 -10.39 -13.40 -13.12
CA CYS A 139 -9.28 -13.64 -14.06
C CYS A 139 -7.96 -14.04 -13.37
N ARG A 140 -7.98 -14.24 -12.05
CA ARG A 140 -6.85 -14.68 -11.20
C ARG A 140 -5.55 -13.90 -11.43
N SER A 141 -5.67 -12.59 -11.67
CA SER A 141 -4.51 -11.72 -11.93
C SER A 141 -4.37 -10.63 -10.87
N THR A 142 -3.13 -10.31 -10.52
CA THR A 142 -2.79 -9.17 -9.68
C THR A 142 -2.83 -7.90 -10.52
N LEU A 143 -3.68 -6.96 -10.12
CA LEU A 143 -3.96 -5.74 -10.86
C LEU A 143 -2.93 -4.65 -10.51
N PRO A 144 -2.38 -3.94 -11.50
CA PRO A 144 -1.59 -2.74 -11.23
C PRO A 144 -2.45 -1.68 -10.53
N TYR A 145 -1.83 -0.92 -9.63
CA TYR A 145 -2.49 0.11 -8.82
C TYR A 145 -2.03 1.52 -9.16
N CYS A 146 -2.92 2.48 -8.95
CA CYS A 146 -2.67 3.88 -9.16
C CYS A 146 -1.70 4.42 -8.11
N VAL A 147 -0.61 5.02 -8.58
CA VAL A 147 0.43 5.63 -7.73
C VAL A 147 -0.07 6.74 -6.80
N ILE A 148 -1.16 7.42 -7.16
CA ILE A 148 -1.72 8.57 -6.45
C ILE A 148 -2.84 8.17 -5.49
N THR A 149 -3.63 7.13 -5.78
CA THR A 149 -4.80 6.77 -4.95
C THR A 149 -4.70 5.40 -4.29
N GLY A 150 -3.78 4.55 -4.72
CA GLY A 150 -3.68 3.15 -4.30
C GLY A 150 -4.79 2.24 -4.86
N ASN A 151 -5.79 2.76 -5.57
CA ASN A 151 -6.84 1.95 -6.19
C ASN A 151 -6.30 1.15 -7.39
N HIS A 152 -6.94 0.07 -7.84
CA HIS A 152 -6.55 -0.56 -9.10
C HIS A 152 -6.73 0.42 -10.28
N VAL A 153 -5.91 0.29 -11.31
CA VAL A 153 -6.03 1.16 -12.49
C VAL A 153 -7.17 0.74 -13.40
N VAL A 154 -7.86 1.71 -13.98
CA VAL A 154 -8.93 1.48 -14.97
C VAL A 154 -8.35 1.58 -16.38
N LYS A 155 -8.62 0.58 -17.23
CA LYS A 155 -8.08 0.47 -18.60
C LYS A 155 -8.21 1.74 -19.44
N ASN A 156 -9.37 2.41 -19.38
CA ASN A 156 -9.68 3.61 -20.16
C ASN A 156 -9.18 4.92 -19.51
N ASP A 157 -8.72 4.85 -18.25
CA ASP A 157 -8.15 5.97 -17.51
C ASP A 157 -6.65 5.78 -17.23
N LEU A 158 -5.97 4.86 -17.92
CA LEU A 158 -4.57 4.56 -17.62
C LEU A 158 -3.61 5.69 -18.07
N THR A 159 -2.72 6.08 -17.17
CA THR A 159 -1.49 6.84 -17.45
C THR A 159 -0.30 6.22 -16.70
N VAL A 160 0.90 6.75 -16.93
CA VAL A 160 2.14 6.36 -16.23
C VAL A 160 2.93 7.59 -15.81
N CYS A 161 3.67 7.50 -14.72
CA CYS A 161 4.60 8.56 -14.34
C CYS A 161 5.71 8.72 -15.40
N PRO A 162 6.01 9.94 -15.90
CA PRO A 162 7.03 10.16 -16.93
C PRO A 162 8.45 9.79 -16.47
N THR A 163 8.73 9.86 -15.15
CA THR A 163 10.07 9.57 -14.60
C THR A 163 10.31 8.10 -14.30
N CYS A 164 9.33 7.39 -13.71
CA CYS A 164 9.50 6.01 -13.24
C CYS A 164 8.57 4.99 -13.90
N GLN A 165 7.78 5.40 -14.90
CA GLN A 165 6.85 4.58 -15.67
C GLN A 165 5.79 3.81 -14.83
N PHE A 166 5.64 4.18 -13.56
CA PHE A 166 4.71 3.51 -12.66
C PHE A 166 3.24 3.87 -13.00
N PRO A 167 2.31 2.90 -13.00
CA PRO A 167 0.92 3.10 -13.43
C PRO A 167 0.11 4.03 -12.52
N ALA A 168 -0.82 4.76 -13.13
CA ALA A 168 -1.71 5.69 -12.47
C ALA A 168 -3.05 5.78 -13.22
N ASN A 169 -4.11 6.17 -12.51
CA ASN A 169 -5.30 6.71 -13.15
C ASN A 169 -5.01 8.15 -13.58
N TYR A 170 -5.33 8.50 -14.81
CA TYR A 170 -5.12 9.81 -15.41
C TYR A 170 -5.95 10.87 -14.69
N SER A 171 -7.21 10.56 -14.38
CA SER A 171 -8.11 11.50 -13.72
C SER A 171 -7.65 11.80 -12.28
N ASP A 172 -7.19 10.77 -11.55
CA ASP A 172 -6.55 10.95 -10.23
C ASP A 172 -5.25 11.75 -10.32
N MET A 173 -4.37 11.42 -11.29
CA MET A 173 -3.06 12.05 -11.47
C MET A 173 -3.19 13.53 -11.88
N MET A 174 -4.09 13.83 -12.82
CA MET A 174 -4.36 15.20 -13.27
C MET A 174 -4.94 16.03 -12.12
N SER A 175 -5.93 15.49 -11.39
CA SER A 175 -6.49 16.13 -10.20
C SER A 175 -5.42 16.40 -9.14
N PHE A 176 -4.46 15.49 -8.94
CA PHE A 176 -3.35 15.70 -7.99
C PHE A 176 -2.42 16.84 -8.43
N VAL A 177 -2.08 16.92 -9.72
CA VAL A 177 -1.27 18.00 -10.32
C VAL A 177 -2.03 19.33 -10.41
N GLU A 178 -3.36 19.30 -10.29
CA GLU A 178 -4.20 20.49 -10.23
C GLU A 178 -4.34 21.06 -8.81
N ASN A 179 -4.38 20.20 -7.79
CA ASN A 179 -4.60 20.58 -6.39
C ASN A 179 -3.30 20.72 -5.55
N THR A 180 -2.11 20.66 -6.16
CA THR A 180 -0.82 20.68 -5.46
C THR A 180 0.15 21.66 -6.12
N ASP A 181 0.71 22.61 -5.36
CA ASP A 181 1.63 23.63 -5.89
C ASP A 181 2.96 23.07 -6.40
N SER A 182 3.44 21.97 -5.80
CA SER A 182 4.67 21.26 -6.20
C SER A 182 4.40 19.74 -6.33
N PRO A 183 3.75 19.29 -7.41
CA PRO A 183 3.33 17.90 -7.54
C PRO A 183 4.53 17.00 -7.88
N THR A 184 4.93 16.16 -6.94
CA THR A 184 6.00 15.17 -7.10
C THR A 184 5.44 13.75 -7.00
N CYS A 185 5.93 12.84 -7.85
CA CYS A 185 5.53 11.44 -7.79
C CYS A 185 5.99 10.79 -6.47
N PRO A 186 5.09 10.15 -5.68
CA PRO A 186 5.45 9.56 -4.39
C PRO A 186 6.37 8.32 -4.49
N MET A 187 6.67 7.85 -5.70
CA MET A 187 7.55 6.69 -5.96
C MET A 187 9.00 7.06 -6.23
N CYS A 188 9.24 8.16 -6.94
CA CYS A 188 10.56 8.55 -7.43
C CYS A 188 10.93 10.00 -7.09
N SER A 189 10.03 10.74 -6.45
CA SER A 189 10.15 12.18 -6.18
C SER A 189 10.34 13.06 -7.43
N GLY A 190 10.13 12.50 -8.63
CA GLY A 190 10.17 13.24 -9.88
C GLY A 190 9.00 14.22 -10.02
N GLU A 191 9.28 15.38 -10.60
CA GLU A 191 8.32 16.45 -10.85
C GLU A 191 7.25 16.03 -11.88
N LEU A 192 5.97 16.23 -11.56
CA LEU A 192 4.83 15.84 -12.40
C LEU A 192 4.23 17.06 -13.12
N LYS A 193 4.59 17.24 -14.39
CA LYS A 193 4.07 18.35 -15.23
C LYS A 193 2.84 17.91 -16.02
N ARG A 194 1.81 18.76 -16.09
CA ARG A 194 0.56 18.48 -16.84
C ARG A 194 0.84 18.07 -18.29
N ASP A 195 1.74 18.79 -18.96
CA ASP A 195 2.09 18.55 -20.38
C ASP A 195 2.76 17.17 -20.65
N ALA A 196 3.38 16.60 -19.61
CA ALA A 196 4.05 15.30 -19.66
C ALA A 196 3.10 14.14 -19.34
N ILE A 197 1.91 14.41 -18.79
CA ILE A 197 0.92 13.38 -18.41
C ILE A 197 -0.07 13.20 -19.56
N ARG A 198 -0.13 11.97 -20.09
CA ARG A 198 -1.01 11.63 -21.23
C ARG A 198 -1.74 10.32 -20.95
N ARG A 199 -2.99 10.21 -21.39
CA ARG A 199 -3.71 8.93 -21.41
C ARG A 199 -2.99 7.98 -22.36
N ILE A 200 -2.84 6.71 -21.96
CA ILE A 200 -2.20 5.69 -22.78
C ILE A 200 -3.20 5.20 -23.83
N THR A 201 -2.82 5.25 -25.10
CA THR A 201 -3.65 4.81 -26.23
C THR A 201 -3.74 3.29 -26.38
N ASP A 202 -2.68 2.56 -25.98
CA ASP A 202 -2.65 1.10 -25.92
C ASP A 202 -2.40 0.63 -24.47
N PRO A 203 -3.43 0.63 -23.61
CA PRO A 203 -3.27 0.20 -22.23
C PRO A 203 -3.00 -1.31 -22.12
N ALA A 204 -3.35 -2.11 -23.13
CA ALA A 204 -3.22 -3.56 -23.06
C ALA A 204 -1.76 -4.01 -23.02
N LYS A 205 -0.87 -3.41 -23.83
CA LYS A 205 0.58 -3.70 -23.75
C LYS A 205 1.15 -3.40 -22.37
N VAL A 206 0.85 -2.22 -21.83
CA VAL A 206 1.34 -1.78 -20.51
C VAL A 206 0.82 -2.71 -19.42
N LEU A 207 -0.49 -2.94 -19.36
CA LEU A 207 -1.10 -3.84 -18.37
C LEU A 207 -0.49 -5.24 -18.43
N ASN A 208 -0.29 -5.82 -19.63
CA ASN A 208 0.31 -7.14 -19.77
C ASN A 208 1.75 -7.19 -19.26
N THR A 209 2.60 -6.20 -19.59
CA THR A 209 3.96 -6.11 -19.03
C THR A 209 3.95 -6.01 -17.51
N TRP A 210 2.98 -5.29 -16.94
CA TRP A 210 2.86 -5.12 -15.49
C TRP A 210 2.31 -6.35 -14.77
N ILE A 211 1.42 -7.13 -15.40
CA ILE A 211 0.86 -8.36 -14.83
C ILE A 211 1.90 -9.50 -14.92
N VAL A 212 2.50 -9.73 -16.09
CA VAL A 212 3.46 -10.82 -16.31
C VAL A 212 4.70 -10.68 -15.41
N ASN A 213 5.20 -9.46 -15.19
CA ASN A 213 6.36 -9.20 -14.33
C ASN A 213 6.08 -9.38 -12.81
N VAL A 214 4.87 -9.76 -12.42
CA VAL A 214 4.50 -10.08 -11.02
C VAL A 214 4.52 -11.59 -10.75
N ASP A 215 4.37 -12.42 -11.79
CA ASP A 215 4.31 -13.89 -11.69
C ASP A 215 5.67 -14.59 -11.82
N GLU A 216 6.76 -13.85 -12.09
CA GLU A 216 8.13 -14.42 -12.07
C GLU A 216 8.61 -14.65 -10.62
N PRO A 217 8.82 -15.90 -10.17
CA PRO A 217 9.42 -16.16 -8.87
C PRO A 217 10.89 -15.78 -8.90
N GLU A 218 11.31 -14.85 -8.04
CA GLU A 218 12.73 -14.51 -7.90
C GLU A 218 13.49 -15.74 -7.35
N GLU A 219 14.41 -16.27 -8.15
CA GLU A 219 15.34 -17.31 -7.69
C GLU A 219 16.11 -16.80 -6.46
N PRO A 220 16.30 -17.63 -5.42
CA PRO A 220 17.01 -17.22 -4.22
C PRO A 220 18.47 -16.88 -4.54
N ASP A 221 18.85 -15.62 -4.29
CA ASP A 221 20.21 -15.10 -4.50
C ASP A 221 21.24 -15.97 -3.77
N SER A 222 21.98 -16.77 -4.55
CA SER A 222 22.90 -17.77 -4.01
C SER A 222 24.05 -17.10 -3.22
N PRO A 223 24.34 -17.54 -1.98
CA PRO A 223 25.37 -16.91 -1.17
C PRO A 223 26.74 -17.08 -1.84
N LYS A 224 27.43 -15.95 -2.06
CA LYS A 224 28.80 -15.93 -2.61
C LYS A 224 29.74 -16.81 -1.76
N PRO A 225 30.67 -17.55 -2.37
CA PRO A 225 31.67 -18.30 -1.63
C PRO A 225 32.47 -17.40 -0.71
N TYR A 226 32.62 -17.84 0.54
CA TYR A 226 33.52 -17.22 1.52
C TYR A 226 34.97 -17.56 1.13
N GLU A 227 35.71 -16.58 0.61
CA GLU A 227 37.16 -16.72 0.42
C GLU A 227 37.84 -16.81 1.79
N SER A 228 38.19 -18.03 2.19
CA SER A 228 39.01 -18.28 3.37
C SER A 228 40.45 -17.84 3.08
N SER A 229 40.87 -16.72 3.67
CA SER A 229 42.27 -16.34 3.73
C SER A 229 43.03 -17.31 4.63
N GLU A 230 43.64 -18.35 4.04
CA GLU A 230 44.63 -19.17 4.74
C GLU A 230 45.90 -18.34 4.96
N ALA A 231 46.05 -17.83 6.18
CA ALA A 231 47.27 -17.21 6.65
C ALA A 231 47.92 -18.10 7.73
N GLU A 232 49.24 -18.27 7.61
CA GLU A 232 50.16 -18.71 8.67
C GLU A 232 50.12 -20.19 9.11
N ARG A 233 50.84 -21.02 8.34
CA ARG A 233 51.85 -21.92 8.92
C ARG A 233 53.20 -21.69 8.25
N GLY A 234 54.19 -21.31 9.05
CA GLY A 234 55.58 -21.04 8.65
C GLY A 234 56.39 -20.61 9.86
#